data_AF-A0A0V0GJD8-F1
#
_entry.id   AF-A0A0V0GJD8-F1
#
_cell.length_a   1.000
_cell.length_b   1.000
_cell.length_c   1.000
_cell.angle_alpha   90.00
_cell.angle_beta   90.00
_cell.angle_gamma   90.00
#
_symmetry.space_group_name_H-M   'P 1'
#
loop_
_entity.id
_entity.type
_entity.pdbx_description
1 polymer ?
#
loop_
_entity_poly.entity_id
_entity_poly.type
_entity_poly.pdbx_seq_one_letter_code
_entity_poly.pdbx_strand_id
1 'polypeptide(L)'
;MGMMGKDYVWIVSDNMASLLDSVEPSVLLNMQGVIGFKANVNEKTESFREFNVKFRRKYRSEYPEEEEGYPSPSAYALKAYDATWATAKAMEKLSRSDSSE
;
A
#
# COMPACT_ATOMS: atom_id res chain seq x y z
N MET A 1 17.87 24.54 10.64
CA MET A 1 16.61 24.00 10.06
C MET A 1 15.58 25.13 10.08
N GLY A 2 15.23 25.70 8.94
CA GLY A 2 14.23 26.79 8.85
C GLY A 2 13.15 26.56 7.78
N MET A 3 13.30 25.51 6.96
CA MET A 3 12.42 25.24 5.83
C MET A 3 11.14 24.47 6.19
N MET A 4 10.94 24.08 7.45
CA MET A 4 9.65 23.59 7.98
C MET A 4 8.87 24.72 8.67
N GLY A 5 9.43 25.93 8.67
CA GLY A 5 8.81 27.12 9.22
C GLY A 5 7.93 27.84 8.20
N LYS A 6 7.52 29.06 8.55
CA LYS A 6 6.75 29.93 7.67
C LYS A 6 7.50 30.17 6.35
N ASP A 7 6.72 30.40 5.30
CA ASP A 7 7.18 30.75 3.94
C ASP A 7 7.72 29.58 3.08
N TYR A 8 7.65 28.34 3.58
CA TYR A 8 8.03 27.13 2.82
C TYR A 8 6.88 26.13 2.73
N VAL A 9 6.81 25.43 1.60
CA VAL A 9 5.91 24.31 1.36
C VAL A 9 6.71 23.16 0.74
N TRP A 10 6.46 21.94 1.21
CA TRP A 10 7.05 20.73 0.66
C TRP A 10 5.97 19.92 -0.03
N ILE A 11 6.15 19.67 -1.33
CA ILE A 11 5.30 18.75 -2.08
C ILE A 11 5.98 17.40 -2.08
N VAL A 12 5.37 16.41 -1.45
CA VAL A 12 5.90 15.04 -1.39
C VAL A 12 5.13 14.15 -2.36
N SER A 13 5.87 13.26 -3.01
CA SER A 13 5.32 12.23 -3.88
C SER A 13 4.50 11.21 -3.10
N ASP A 14 3.67 10.45 -3.82
CA ASP A 14 2.74 9.50 -3.22
C ASP A 14 3.43 8.38 -2.44
N ASN A 15 4.61 7.96 -2.90
CA ASN A 15 5.46 7.03 -2.18
C ASN A 15 5.85 7.55 -0.79
N MET A 16 6.35 8.78 -0.71
CA MET A 16 6.72 9.42 0.55
C MET A 16 5.50 9.63 1.44
N ALA A 17 4.40 10.13 0.89
CA ALA A 17 3.16 10.34 1.62
C ALA A 17 2.60 9.02 2.19
N SER A 18 2.74 7.90 1.48
CA SER A 18 2.28 6.58 1.95
C SER A 18 3.09 6.01 3.12
N LEU A 19 4.35 6.42 3.27
CA LEU A 19 5.22 5.99 4.36
C LEU A 19 4.95 6.75 5.68
N LEU A 20 4.31 7.93 5.60
CA LEU A 20 4.00 8.75 6.77
C LEU A 20 3.06 8.05 7.76
N ASP A 21 2.32 7.04 7.33
CA ASP A 21 1.45 6.23 8.20
C ASP A 21 2.24 5.42 9.24
N SER A 22 3.53 5.18 9.00
CA SER A 22 4.44 4.47 9.92
C SER A 22 5.23 5.42 10.81
N VAL A 23 5.09 6.73 10.62
CA VAL A 23 5.81 7.76 11.39
C VAL A 23 5.01 8.09 12.65
N GLU A 24 5.71 8.34 13.76
CA GLU A 24 5.07 8.73 15.01
C GLU A 24 4.24 10.02 14.85
N PRO A 25 3.02 10.08 15.41
CA PRO A 25 2.17 11.26 15.30
C PRO A 25 2.83 12.56 15.80
N SER A 26 3.68 12.47 16.82
CA SER A 26 4.46 13.59 17.38
C SER A 26 5.40 14.22 16.33
N VAL A 27 5.99 13.40 15.46
CA VAL A 27 6.88 13.84 14.39
C VAL A 27 6.09 14.44 13.24
N LEU A 28 4.94 13.84 12.88
CA LEU A 28 4.04 14.37 11.86
C LEU A 28 3.54 15.78 12.19
N LEU A 29 3.28 16.07 13.47
CA LEU A 29 2.87 17.42 13.92
C LEU A 29 3.93 18.50 13.68
N ASN A 30 5.21 18.12 13.57
CA ASN A 30 6.30 19.04 13.28
C ASN A 30 6.52 19.27 11.77
N MET A 31 5.80 18.54 10.90
CA MET A 31 5.92 18.63 9.44
C MET A 31 4.96 19.68 8.84
N GLN A 32 4.86 20.84 9.47
CA GLN A 32 4.04 21.95 8.96
C GLN A 32 4.52 22.38 7.57
N GLY A 33 3.59 22.59 6.64
CA GLY A 33 3.90 22.93 5.25
C GLY A 33 4.14 21.73 4.32
N VAL A 34 4.10 20.49 4.81
CA VAL A 34 4.17 19.30 3.95
C VAL A 34 2.80 18.95 3.37
N ILE A 35 2.72 18.79 2.05
CA ILE A 35 1.51 18.44 1.30
C ILE A 35 1.83 17.29 0.36
N GLY A 36 0.94 16.30 0.29
CA GLY A 36 1.08 15.17 -0.62
C GLY A 36 -0.24 14.42 -0.79
N PHE A 37 -0.25 13.43 -1.67
CA PHE A 37 -1.39 12.56 -1.90
C PHE A 37 -0.96 11.12 -1.71
N LYS A 38 -1.81 10.27 -1.13
CA LYS A 38 -1.58 8.83 -1.09
C LYS A 38 -2.80 8.09 -1.61
N ALA A 39 -2.60 6.85 -2.05
CA ALA A 39 -3.70 5.98 -2.40
C ALA A 39 -4.60 5.76 -1.17
N ASN A 40 -5.88 6.11 -1.29
CA ASN A 40 -6.84 5.86 -0.22
C ASN A 40 -7.28 4.39 -0.28
N VAL A 41 -6.84 3.58 0.68
CA VAL A 41 -7.23 2.18 0.80
C VAL A 41 -8.31 2.07 1.87
N ASN A 42 -9.51 1.64 1.47
CA ASN A 42 -10.59 1.41 2.43
C ASN A 42 -10.43 0.04 3.07
N GLU A 43 -9.81 0.01 4.25
CA GLU A 43 -9.53 -1.22 4.99
C GLU A 43 -10.78 -1.94 5.50
N LYS A 44 -11.94 -1.29 5.47
CA LYS A 44 -13.22 -1.87 5.91
C LYS A 44 -13.86 -2.78 4.85
N THR A 45 -13.37 -2.72 3.61
CA THR A 45 -13.88 -3.58 2.53
C THR A 45 -13.56 -5.04 2.79
N GLU A 46 -14.49 -5.93 2.43
CA GLU A 46 -14.31 -7.38 2.57
C GLU A 46 -13.11 -7.87 1.76
N SER A 47 -12.98 -7.40 0.52
CA SER A 47 -11.85 -7.74 -0.37
C SER A 47 -10.49 -7.39 0.25
N PHE A 48 -10.36 -6.22 0.86
CA PHE A 48 -9.12 -5.86 1.55
C PHE A 48 -8.86 -6.74 2.77
N ARG A 49 -9.90 -7.03 3.57
CA ARG A 49 -9.76 -7.90 4.75
C ARG A 49 -9.30 -9.30 4.36
N GLU A 50 -9.87 -9.87 3.29
CA GLU A 50 -9.44 -11.16 2.74
C GLU A 50 -7.99 -11.13 2.27
N PHE A 51 -7.62 -10.12 1.48
CA PHE A 51 -6.25 -9.91 1.02
C PHE A 51 -5.28 -9.83 2.21
N ASN A 52 -5.59 -9.01 3.22
CA ASN A 52 -4.74 -8.79 4.38
C ASN A 52 -4.53 -10.09 5.19
N VAL A 53 -5.58 -10.90 5.37
CA VAL A 53 -5.46 -12.22 6.01
C VAL A 53 -4.54 -13.16 5.20
N LYS A 54 -4.74 -13.25 3.88
CA LYS A 54 -3.92 -14.10 3.00
C LYS A 54 -2.46 -13.64 3.00
N PHE A 55 -2.23 -12.35 2.85
CA PHE A 55 -0.90 -11.74 2.83
C PHE A 55 -0.15 -12.06 4.12
N ARG A 56 -0.75 -11.77 5.29
CA ARG A 56 -0.12 -12.02 6.59
C ARG A 56 0.22 -13.48 6.83
N ARG A 57 -0.70 -14.39 6.44
CA ARG A 57 -0.46 -15.83 6.58
C ARG A 57 0.75 -16.27 5.74
N LYS A 58 0.84 -15.78 4.50
CA LYS A 58 1.95 -16.11 3.60
C LYS A 58 3.27 -15.48 4.07
N TYR A 59 3.24 -14.21 4.45
CA TYR A 59 4.40 -13.47 4.94
C TYR A 59 5.06 -14.18 6.14
N ARG A 60 4.28 -14.52 7.17
CA ARG A 60 4.80 -15.24 8.35
C ARG A 60 5.38 -16.61 8.03
N SER A 61 4.86 -17.28 7.00
CA SER A 61 5.36 -18.58 6.58
C SER A 61 6.67 -18.47 5.81
N GLU A 62 6.88 -17.39 5.06
CA GLU A 62 8.09 -17.17 4.25
C GLU A 62 9.22 -16.50 5.07
N TYR A 63 8.85 -15.67 6.05
CA TYR A 63 9.77 -14.89 6.88
C TYR A 63 9.50 -15.15 8.37
N PRO A 64 9.78 -16.36 8.89
CA PRO A 64 9.47 -16.72 10.27
C PRO A 64 10.35 -16.00 11.31
N GLU A 65 11.57 -15.58 10.93
CA GLU A 65 12.53 -14.89 11.81
C GLU A 65 12.23 -13.39 11.97
N GLU A 66 11.35 -12.84 11.14
CA GLU A 66 10.86 -11.46 11.27
C GLU A 66 9.78 -11.42 12.35
N GLU A 67 10.22 -11.54 13.61
CA GLU A 67 9.36 -11.60 14.81
C GLU A 67 8.65 -10.26 15.14
N GLU A 68 9.03 -9.16 14.51
CA GLU A 68 8.50 -7.84 14.84
C GLU A 68 7.22 -7.50 14.05
N GLY A 69 6.08 -7.93 14.60
CA GLY A 69 4.81 -7.22 14.46
C GLY A 69 3.68 -7.96 13.75
N TYR A 70 2.52 -7.28 13.67
CA TYR A 70 1.41 -7.63 12.78
C TYR A 70 1.71 -6.97 11.42
N PRO A 71 2.38 -7.65 10.45
CA PRO A 71 2.83 -6.98 9.24
C PRO A 71 1.59 -6.54 8.45
N SER A 72 1.36 -5.24 8.36
CA SER A 72 0.31 -4.70 7.51
C SER A 72 0.88 -4.61 6.09
N PRO A 73 0.20 -5.14 5.07
CA PRO A 73 0.67 -5.00 3.70
C PRO A 73 0.75 -3.52 3.33
N SER A 74 1.85 -3.12 2.69
CA SER A 74 1.94 -1.78 2.11
C SER A 74 0.93 -1.61 0.99
N ALA A 75 0.57 -0.36 0.66
CA ALA A 75 -0.26 -0.06 -0.50
C ALA A 75 0.32 -0.62 -1.81
N TYR A 76 1.65 -0.80 -1.89
CA TYR A 76 2.32 -1.43 -3.02
C TYR A 76 2.04 -2.93 -3.12
N ALA A 77 2.05 -3.64 -1.98
CA ALA A 77 1.69 -5.05 -1.97
C ALA A 77 0.25 -5.28 -2.44
N LEU A 78 -0.68 -4.42 -2.02
CA LEU A 78 -2.07 -4.45 -2.50
C LEU A 78 -2.15 -4.18 -4.01
N LYS A 79 -1.49 -3.13 -4.51
CA LYS A 79 -1.46 -2.81 -5.95
C LYS A 79 -0.88 -3.96 -6.78
N ALA A 80 0.20 -4.59 -6.31
CA ALA A 80 0.80 -5.74 -6.99
C ALA A 80 -0.13 -6.96 -7.02
N TYR A 81 -0.85 -7.21 -5.92
CA TYR A 81 -1.85 -8.28 -5.85
C TYR A 81 -3.00 -8.04 -6.84
N ASP A 82 -3.56 -6.84 -6.87
CA ASP A 82 -4.64 -6.48 -7.79
C ASP A 82 -4.20 -6.52 -9.26
N ALA A 83 -2.99 -6.03 -9.57
CA ALA A 83 -2.43 -6.08 -10.91
C ALA A 83 -2.25 -7.54 -11.38
N THR A 84 -1.69 -8.41 -10.53
CA THR A 84 -1.52 -9.83 -10.86
C THR A 84 -2.86 -10.51 -11.13
N TRP A 85 -3.87 -10.23 -10.30
CA TRP A 85 -5.21 -10.78 -10.47
C TRP A 85 -5.91 -10.27 -11.74
N ALA A 86 -5.74 -8.99 -12.06
CA ALA A 86 -6.24 -8.39 -13.29
C ALA A 86 -5.61 -9.04 -14.53
N THR A 87 -4.29 -9.25 -14.50
CA THR A 87 -3.58 -9.96 -15.58
C THR A 87 -4.06 -11.39 -15.74
N ALA A 88 -4.17 -12.16 -14.65
CA ALA A 88 -4.67 -13.54 -14.71
C ALA A 88 -6.08 -13.62 -15.31
N LYS A 89 -6.99 -12.72 -14.90
CA LYS A 89 -8.34 -12.61 -15.46
C LYS A 89 -8.36 -12.24 -16.94
N ALA A 90 -7.44 -11.37 -17.38
CA ALA A 90 -7.33 -11.02 -18.79
C ALA A 90 -6.89 -12.23 -19.63
N MET A 91 -5.92 -13.00 -19.13
CA MET A 91 -5.46 -14.23 -19.79
C MET A 91 -6.55 -15.30 -19.88
N GLU A 92 -7.32 -15.50 -18.82
CA GLU A 92 -8.45 -16.45 -18.81
C GLU A 92 -9.52 -16.08 -19.85
N LYS A 93 -9.78 -14.77 -20.02
CA LYS A 93 -10.73 -14.29 -21.03
C LYS A 93 -10.24 -14.55 -22.45
N LEU A 94 -8.95 -14.30 -22.71
CA LEU A 94 -8.33 -14.55 -24.02
C LEU A 94 -8.34 -16.05 -24.37
N SER A 95 -8.00 -16.93 -23.42
CA SER A 95 -8.05 -18.38 -23.67
C SER A 95 -9.46 -18.89 -23.97
N ARG A 96 -10.47 -18.26 -23.37
CA ARG A 96 -11.88 -18.60 -23.61
C ARG A 96 -12.35 -18.13 -24.99
N SER A 97 -11.94 -16.94 -25.44
CA SER A 97 -12.25 -16.48 -26.80
C SER A 97 -11.62 -17.39 -27.85
N ASP A 98 -10.36 -17.79 -27.65
CA ASP A 98 -9.63 -18.67 -28.58
C ASP A 98 -10.22 -20.09 -28.63
N SER A 99 -10.89 -20.55 -27.57
CA SER A 99 -11.57 -21.86 -27.53
C SER A 99 -12.99 -21.87 -28.09
N SER A 100 -13.54 -20.69 -28.42
CA SER A 100 -14.89 -20.50 -28.95
C SER A 100 -14.92 -20.11 -30.43
N GLU A 101 -13.77 -20.00 -31.07
CA GLU A 101 -13.57 -20.00 -32.52
C GLU A 101 -13.22 -21.41 -33.02
#